data_AF-A0A932KCK1-F1
#
_entry.id   AF-A0A932KCK1-F1
#
_cell.length_a   1.000
_cell.length_b   1.000
_cell.length_c   1.000
_cell.angle_alpha   90.00
_cell.angle_beta   90.00
_cell.angle_gamma   90.00
#
_symmetry.space_group_name_H-M   'P 1'
#
loop_
_entity.id
_entity.type
_entity.pdbx_description
1 polymer ?
#
loop_
_entity_poly.entity_id
_entity_poly.type
_entity_poly.pdbx_seq_one_letter_code
_entity_poly.pdbx_strand_id
1 'polypeptide(L)' 'MSDPQSSWRPLLLALRLAWAMGYIIAIPAVVLGFGGAYLDRVLGTSPLFIFIGFGIATTVSFLGIKRRIQEIEKEDH' A
#
# COMPACT_ATOMS: atom_id res chain seq x y z
N MET A 1 -25.58 -23.77 -25.48
CA MET A 1 -24.14 -24.09 -25.55
C MET A 1 -23.45 -23.04 -24.72
N SER A 2 -23.04 -23.38 -23.49
CA SER A 2 -22.42 -22.43 -22.55
C SER A 2 -20.95 -22.30 -22.91
N ASP A 3 -20.58 -21.20 -23.56
CA ASP A 3 -19.17 -20.89 -23.76
C ASP A 3 -18.48 -20.84 -22.40
N PRO A 4 -17.37 -21.57 -22.17
CA PRO A 4 -16.53 -21.39 -21.00
C PRO A 4 -15.78 -20.06 -21.16
N GLN A 5 -16.52 -18.96 -21.02
CA GLN A 5 -16.00 -17.61 -21.09
C GLN A 5 -15.00 -17.47 -19.93
N SER A 6 -13.71 -17.34 -20.27
CA SER A 6 -12.57 -17.48 -19.37
C SER A 6 -12.74 -16.70 -18.05
N SER A 7 -13.03 -17.43 -16.96
CA SER A 7 -13.22 -16.92 -15.60
C SER A 7 -11.99 -16.23 -14.99
N TRP A 8 -10.82 -16.38 -15.61
CA TRP A 8 -9.53 -15.89 -15.11
C TRP A 8 -9.27 -14.41 -15.40
N ARG A 9 -9.91 -13.82 -16.41
CA ARG A 9 -9.72 -12.40 -16.78
C ARG A 9 -10.11 -11.43 -15.65
N PRO A 10 -11.31 -11.51 -15.05
CA PRO A 10 -11.68 -10.63 -13.94
C PRO A 10 -10.78 -10.82 -12.71
N LEU A 11 -10.33 -12.05 -12.44
CA LEU A 11 -9.36 -12.35 -11.38
C LEU A 11 -8.01 -11.66 -11.62
N LEU A 12 -7.48 -11.71 -12.85
CA LEU A 12 -6.23 -11.05 -13.22
C LEU A 12 -6.34 -9.52 -13.11
N LEU A 13 -7.49 -8.94 -13.47
CA LEU A 13 -7.73 -7.51 -13.39
C LEU A 13 -7.80 -7.06 -11.93
N ALA A 14 -8.55 -7.77 -11.09
CA ALA A 14 -8.61 -7.55 -9.65
C ALA A 14 -7.22 -7.68 -9.00
N LEU A 15 -6.44 -8.69 -9.40
CA LEU A 15 -5.07 -8.88 -8.90
C LEU A 15 -4.16 -7.72 -9.31
N ARG A 16 -4.26 -7.22 -10.55
CA ARG A 16 -3.48 -6.06 -11.00
C ARG A 16 -3.79 -4.81 -10.19
N LEU A 17 -5.07 -4.56 -9.89
CA LEU A 17 -5.46 -3.44 -9.02
C LEU A 17 -4.96 -3.63 -7.59
N ALA A 18 -5.15 -4.83 -7.03
CA ALA A 18 -4.67 -5.15 -5.68
C ALA A 18 -3.15 -5.00 -5.58
N TRP A 19 -2.41 -5.37 -6.63
CA TRP A 19 -0.96 -5.20 -6.71
C TRP A 19 -0.55 -3.72 -6.74
N ALA A 20 -1.22 -2.90 -7.56
CA ALA A 20 -0.96 -1.47 -7.64
C ALA A 20 -1.22 -0.75 -6.31
N MET A 21 -2.29 -1.12 -5.59
CA MET A 21 -2.60 -0.56 -4.27
C MET A 21 -1.71 -1.13 -3.17
N GLY A 22 -1.37 -2.42 -3.26
CA GLY A 22 -0.55 -3.13 -2.28
C GLY A 22 0.81 -2.47 -2.08
N TYR A 23 1.47 -2.04 -3.16
CA TYR A 23 2.76 -1.35 -3.04
C TYR A 23 2.67 0.02 -2.35
N ILE A 24 1.58 0.75 -2.54
CA ILE A 24 1.39 2.07 -1.93
C ILE A 24 1.35 1.96 -0.39
N ILE A 25 0.89 0.81 0.12
CA ILE A 25 0.84 0.53 1.57
C ILE A 25 2.12 -0.17 2.04
N ALA A 26 2.54 -1.21 1.32
CA ALA A 26 3.64 -2.06 1.74
C ALA A 26 4.98 -1.31 1.75
N ILE A 27 5.23 -0.44 0.76
CA ILE A 27 6.52 0.28 0.68
C ILE A 27 6.70 1.21 1.89
N PRO A 28 5.78 2.15 2.20
CA PRO A 28 5.94 3.02 3.37
C PRO A 28 5.98 2.22 4.68
N ALA A 29 5.13 1.20 4.84
CA ALA A 29 5.07 0.41 6.06
C ALA A 29 6.38 -0.35 6.32
N VAL A 30 6.97 -0.97 5.29
CA VAL A 30 8.25 -1.67 5.41
C VAL A 30 9.39 -0.69 5.61
N VAL A 31 9.49 0.37 4.79
CA VAL A 31 10.60 1.33 4.88
C VAL A 31 10.59 2.07 6.21
N LEU A 32 9.44 2.60 6.64
CA LEU A 32 9.35 3.39 7.87
C LEU A 32 9.23 2.51 9.11
N GLY A 33 8.58 1.36 9.02
CA GLY A 33 8.49 0.40 10.12
C GLY A 33 9.84 -0.25 10.43
N PHE A 34 10.50 -0.85 9.43
CA PHE A 34 11.84 -1.41 9.64
C PHE A 34 12.90 -0.33 9.84
N GLY A 35 12.79 0.81 9.14
CA GLY A 35 13.68 1.95 9.36
C GLY A 35 13.57 2.51 10.78
N GLY A 36 12.34 2.66 11.29
CA GLY A 36 12.08 3.05 12.68
C GLY A 36 12.61 2.02 13.66
N ALA A 37 12.38 0.72 13.42
CA ALA A 37 12.87 -0.36 14.28
C ALA A 37 14.40 -0.42 14.33
N TYR A 38 15.05 -0.22 13.18
CA TYR A 38 16.49 -0.16 13.11
C TYR A 38 17.03 1.03 13.89
N LEU A 39 16.40 2.20 13.76
CA LEU A 39 16.81 3.41 14.47
C LEU A 39 16.60 3.29 15.98
N ASP A 40 15.48 2.72 16.42
CA ASP A 40 15.22 2.40 17.82
C ASP A 40 16.32 1.48 18.40
N ARG A 41 16.75 0.47 17.64
CA ARG A 41 17.81 -0.47 18.05
C ARG A 41 19.19 0.19 18.11
N VAL A 42 19.51 1.09 17.18
CA VAL A 42 20.81 1.76 17.13
C VAL A 42 20.94 2.83 18.22
N LEU A 43 19.87 3.58 18.47
CA LEU A 43 19.87 4.67 19.46
C LEU A 43 19.55 4.20 20.89
N GLY A 44 19.18 2.92 21.05
CA GLY A 44 18.79 2.36 22.35
C GLY A 44 17.50 2.97 22.91
N THR A 45 16.67 3.58 22.06
CA THR A 45 15.41 4.18 22.46
C THR A 45 14.34 3.10 22.67
N SER A 46 13.39 3.35 23.58
CA SER A 46 12.11 2.64 23.58
C SER A 46 11.47 2.73 22.18
N PRO A 47 10.57 1.80 21.78
CA PRO A 47 10.11 1.61 20.38
C PRO A 47 9.26 2.77 19.82
N LEU A 48 9.76 4.00 19.90
CA LEU A 48 9.10 5.25 19.56
C LEU A 48 9.21 5.52 18.07
N PHE A 49 10.38 5.27 17.47
CA PHE A 49 10.58 5.50 16.04
C PHE A 49 9.75 4.52 15.20
N ILE A 50 9.52 3.30 15.66
CA ILE A 50 8.56 2.38 15.02
C ILE A 50 7.15 2.97 15.02
N PHE A 51 6.65 3.46 16.15
CA PHE A 51 5.28 4.00 16.22
C PHE A 51 5.12 5.26 15.38
N ILE A 52 6.10 6.17 15.42
CA ILE A 52 6.11 7.37 14.58
C ILE A 52 6.18 6.97 13.10
N GLY A 53 7.09 6.06 12.75
CA GLY A 53 7.25 5.53 11.40
C GLY A 53 5.97 4.88 10.88
N PHE A 54 5.27 4.12 11.72
CA PHE A 54 3.99 3.50 11.39
C PHE A 54 2.87 4.54 11.21
N GLY A 55 2.82 5.57 12.05
CA GLY A 55 1.90 6.68 11.90
C GLY A 55 2.10 7.40 10.56
N ILE A 56 3.35 7.76 10.24
CA ILE A 56 3.71 8.38 8.96
C ILE A 56 3.38 7.45 7.79
N ALA A 57 3.72 6.16 7.89
CA ALA A 57 3.43 5.17 6.85
C ALA A 57 1.93 5.09 6.56
N THR A 58 1.10 5.08 7.60
CA THR A 58 -0.35 5.04 7.47
C THR A 58 -0.88 6.30 6.79
N THR A 59 -0.41 7.49 7.20
CA THR A 59 -0.81 8.76 6.59
C THR A 59 -0.39 8.85 5.13
N VAL A 60 0.86 8.49 4.81
CA VAL A 60 1.37 8.51 3.42
C VAL A 60 0.61 7.52 2.55
N SER A 61 0.35 6.31 3.05
CA SER A 61 -0.43 5.30 2.35
C SER A 61 -1.86 5.78 2.07
N PHE A 62 -2.51 6.38 3.07
CA PHE A 62 -3.86 6.94 2.92
C PHE A 62 -3.91 8.04 1.85
N LEU A 63 -2.95 8.97 1.88
CA LEU A 63 -2.86 10.03 0.86
C LEU A 63 -2.56 9.46 -0.53
N GLY A 64 -1.69 8.44 -0.62
CA GLY A 64 -1.35 7.76 -1.87
C GLY A 64 -2.56 7.07 -2.49
N ILE A 65 -3.33 6.32 -1.69
CA ILE A 65 -4.56 5.66 -2.12
C ILE A 65 -5.60 6.70 -2.55
N LYS A 66 -5.80 7.77 -1.75
CA LYS A 66 -6.75 8.83 -2.08
C LYS A 66 -6.44 9.47 -3.44
N ARG A 67 -5.16 9.76 -3.72
CA ARG A 67 -4.73 10.29 -5.02
C ARG A 67 -5.02 9.32 -6.16
N ARG A 68 -4.77 8.01 -5.97
CA ARG A 68 -5.06 6.99 -6.99
C ARG A 68 -6.55 6.84 -7.27
N ILE A 69 -7.39 6.90 -6.25
CA ILE A 69 -8.86 6.85 -6.44
C ILE A 69 -9.31 8.06 -7.28
N GLN A 70 -8.82 9.26 -6.96
CA GLN A 70 -9.14 10.47 -7.73
C GLN A 70 -8.65 10.43 -9.17
N GLU A 71 -7.51 9.77 -9.42
CA GLU A 71 -6.97 9.60 -10.77
C GLU A 71 -7.86 8.69 -11.62
N ILE A 72 -8.34 7.58 -11.05
CA ILE A 72 -9.29 6.66 -11.69
C ILE A 72 -10.62 7.36 -11.97
N GLU A 73 -11.15 8.11 -10.99
CA GLU A 73 -12.41 8.85 -11.14
C GLU A 73 -12.32 9.92 -12.25
N LYS A 74 -11.15 10.55 -12.40
CA LYS A 74 -10.92 11.56 -13.44
C LYS A 74 -10.74 10.96 -14.84
N GLU A 75 -10.26 9.72 -14.95
CA GLU A 75 -10.10 9.02 -16.24
C GLU A 75 -11.43 8.50 -16.82
N ASP A 76 -12.46 8.32 -15.98
CA ASP A 76 -13.79 7.83 -16.36
C ASP A 76 -14.76 8.95 -16.83
N HIS A 77 -14.35 10.22 -16.80
CA HIS A 77 -15.10 11.40 -17.25
C HIS A 77 -14.51 12.03 -18.51
#